data_AF-D6B9L8-F1
#
_entry.id   AF-D6B9L8-F1
#
_cell.length_a   1.000
_cell.length_b   1.000
_cell.length_c   1.000
_cell.angle_alpha   90.00
_cell.angle_beta   90.00
_cell.angle_gamma   90.00
#
_symmetry.space_group_name_H-M   'P 1'
#
loop_
_entity.id
_entity.type
_entity.pdbx_description
1 polymer ?
#
loop_
_entity_poly.entity_id
_entity_poly.type
_entity_poly.pdbx_seq_one_letter_code
_entity_poly.pdbx_strand_id
1 'polypeptide(L)'
;MDASHVTAAVAETHRVLGPHTDADWSAPASPLEWSCRDTAVHIAHDLLAYASQLAAAPADAYLPHDLTVRPEATPADILRTVTACGTLLSGVLTTTAPTARAWHWGPCDPAGFAAMGARHPRLAGYERLVSVAGATLPP
;
A
#
# COMPACT_ATOMS: atom_id res chain seq x y z
N MET A 1 -7.76 -2.13 -14.29
CA MET A 1 -7.26 -1.00 -13.48
C MET A 1 -5.93 -0.56 -14.04
N ASP A 2 -5.47 0.64 -13.69
CA ASP A 2 -4.22 1.25 -14.17
C ASP A 2 -3.56 2.09 -13.05
N ALA A 3 -2.50 2.82 -13.40
CA ALA A 3 -1.78 3.71 -12.48
C ALA A 3 -2.68 4.74 -11.78
N SER A 4 -3.73 5.25 -12.45
CA SER A 4 -4.61 6.26 -11.84
C SER A 4 -5.41 5.69 -10.67
N HIS A 5 -5.75 4.40 -10.71
CA HIS A 5 -6.46 3.71 -9.64
C HIS A 5 -5.57 3.54 -8.40
N VAL A 6 -4.29 3.26 -8.58
CA VAL A 6 -3.30 3.19 -7.49
C VAL A 6 -3.12 4.56 -6.87
N THR A 7 -2.91 5.60 -7.70
CA THR A 7 -2.77 6.99 -7.23
C THR A 7 -4.00 7.44 -6.43
N ALA A 8 -5.21 7.15 -6.91
CA ALA A 8 -6.45 7.49 -6.21
C ALA A 8 -6.58 6.74 -4.87
N ALA A 9 -6.20 5.46 -4.83
CA ALA A 9 -6.24 4.67 -3.59
C ALA A 9 -5.26 5.22 -2.54
N VAL A 10 -4.04 5.59 -2.95
CA VAL A 10 -3.03 6.19 -2.06
C VAL A 10 -3.46 7.57 -1.54
N ALA A 11 -4.05 8.40 -2.42
CA ALA A 11 -4.59 9.69 -2.02
C ALA A 11 -5.73 9.53 -0.99
N GLU A 12 -6.60 8.55 -1.20
CA GLU A 12 -7.65 8.20 -0.23
C GLU A 12 -7.05 7.72 1.09
N THR A 13 -6.00 6.91 1.05
CA THR A 13 -5.27 6.46 2.25
C THR A 13 -4.74 7.62 3.09
N HIS A 14 -4.21 8.64 2.43
CA HIS A 14 -3.72 9.82 3.12
C HIS A 14 -4.87 10.71 3.63
N ARG A 15 -5.96 10.81 2.88
CA ARG A 15 -7.12 11.65 3.23
C ARG A 15 -7.74 11.26 4.57
N VAL A 16 -7.87 9.97 4.85
CA VAL A 16 -8.55 9.50 6.06
C VAL A 16 -7.57 9.15 7.18
N LEU A 17 -6.34 8.67 6.89
CA LEU A 17 -5.38 8.38 7.97
C LEU A 17 -4.59 9.62 8.41
N GLY A 18 -4.43 10.62 7.53
CA GLY A 18 -3.69 11.86 7.83
C GLY A 18 -4.14 12.55 9.13
N PRO A 19 -5.45 12.73 9.38
CA PRO A 19 -5.97 13.28 10.63
C PRO A 19 -5.69 12.47 11.90
N HIS A 20 -5.25 11.21 11.78
CA HIS A 20 -5.04 10.28 12.89
C HIS A 20 -3.57 9.88 13.06
N THR A 21 -2.66 10.75 12.61
CA THR A 21 -1.20 10.51 12.74
C THR A 21 -0.68 10.68 14.17
N ASP A 22 -1.44 11.33 15.06
CA ASP A 22 -1.15 11.44 16.49
C ASP A 22 -1.75 10.28 17.33
N ALA A 23 -2.50 9.37 16.71
CA ALA A 23 -3.10 8.23 17.40
C ALA A 23 -2.07 7.10 17.67
N ASP A 24 -2.41 6.21 18.60
CA ASP A 24 -1.58 5.03 18.89
C ASP A 24 -1.73 3.96 17.80
N TRP A 25 -0.75 3.92 16.89
CA TRP A 25 -0.71 2.94 15.80
C TRP A 25 -0.19 1.56 16.21
N SER A 26 0.23 1.37 17.46
CA SER A 26 0.57 0.04 17.99
C SER A 26 -0.69 -0.80 18.29
N ALA A 27 -1.85 -0.15 18.42
CA ALA A 27 -3.13 -0.81 18.59
C ALA A 27 -3.52 -1.68 17.36
N PRO A 28 -4.26 -2.78 17.55
CA PRO A 28 -4.70 -3.65 16.46
C PRO A 28 -5.60 -2.94 15.42
N ALA A 29 -5.37 -3.21 14.14
CA ALA A 29 -6.21 -2.78 13.02
C ALA A 29 -7.44 -3.70 12.86
N SER A 30 -8.31 -3.74 13.87
CA SER A 30 -9.48 -4.64 13.95
C SER A 30 -10.26 -4.69 12.63
N PRO A 31 -10.57 -5.88 12.09
CA PRO A 31 -10.48 -7.21 12.72
C PRO A 31 -9.10 -7.89 12.63
N LEU A 32 -8.09 -7.24 12.06
CA LEU A 32 -6.75 -7.81 11.94
C LEU A 32 -6.08 -7.89 13.32
N GLU A 33 -5.28 -8.94 13.52
CA GLU A 33 -4.40 -9.06 14.70
C GLU A 33 -3.20 -8.11 14.60
N TRP A 34 -2.88 -7.65 13.39
CA TRP A 34 -1.77 -6.75 13.13
C TRP A 34 -2.05 -5.36 13.67
N SER A 35 -0.99 -4.69 14.14
CA SER A 35 -1.09 -3.29 14.51
C SER A 35 -1.41 -2.42 13.29
N CYS A 36 -1.93 -1.22 13.54
CA CYS A 36 -2.18 -0.24 12.49
C CYS A 36 -0.87 0.15 11.78
N ARG A 37 0.22 0.26 12.54
CA ARG A 37 1.57 0.43 12.04
C ARG A 37 1.96 -0.69 11.07
N ASP A 38 1.88 -1.93 11.51
CA ASP A 38 2.35 -3.07 10.71
C ASP A 38 1.50 -3.24 9.45
N THR A 39 0.21 -2.97 9.54
CA THR A 39 -0.70 -2.96 8.39
C THR A 39 -0.30 -1.88 7.36
N ALA A 40 0.00 -0.66 7.81
CA ALA A 40 0.40 0.42 6.92
C ALA A 40 1.80 0.19 6.30
N VAL A 41 2.75 -0.37 7.08
CA VAL A 41 4.07 -0.78 6.57
C VAL A 41 3.92 -1.88 5.52
N HIS A 42 3.04 -2.86 5.75
CA HIS A 42 2.78 -3.92 4.78
C HIS A 42 2.20 -3.39 3.46
N ILE A 43 1.30 -2.40 3.51
CA ILE A 43 0.83 -1.73 2.29
C ILE A 43 2.00 -1.11 1.52
N ALA A 44 2.90 -0.38 2.20
CA ALA A 44 4.06 0.22 1.55
C ALA A 44 4.98 -0.85 0.93
N HIS A 45 5.23 -1.93 1.66
CA HIS A 45 5.98 -3.08 1.19
C HIS A 45 5.38 -3.68 -0.09
N ASP A 46 4.08 -3.98 -0.09
CA ASP A 46 3.42 -4.60 -1.25
C ASP A 46 3.47 -3.71 -2.49
N LEU A 47 3.25 -2.40 -2.31
CA LEU A 47 3.35 -1.43 -3.41
C LEU A 47 4.77 -1.38 -4.00
N LEU A 48 5.81 -1.40 -3.15
CA LEU A 48 7.19 -1.46 -3.62
C LEU A 48 7.48 -2.79 -4.32
N ALA A 49 7.07 -3.91 -3.72
CA ALA A 49 7.28 -5.24 -4.29
C ALA A 49 6.65 -5.34 -5.68
N TYR A 50 5.42 -4.86 -5.87
CA TYR A 50 4.75 -4.82 -7.17
C TYR A 50 5.48 -3.95 -8.19
N ALA A 51 5.96 -2.78 -7.77
CA ALA A 51 6.74 -1.90 -8.63
C ALA A 51 8.03 -2.58 -9.10
N SER A 52 8.75 -3.21 -8.18
CA SER A 52 9.98 -3.93 -8.48
C SER A 52 9.75 -5.16 -9.35
N GLN A 53 8.67 -5.93 -9.10
CA GLN A 53 8.30 -7.07 -9.96
C GLN A 53 8.01 -6.62 -11.39
N LEU A 54 7.23 -5.55 -11.58
CA LEU A 54 6.96 -5.04 -12.93
C LEU A 54 8.22 -4.48 -13.61
N ALA A 55 9.09 -3.81 -12.85
CA ALA A 55 10.32 -3.22 -13.39
C ALA A 55 11.34 -4.28 -13.83
N ALA A 56 11.45 -5.40 -13.10
CA ALA A 56 12.41 -6.47 -13.41
C ALA A 56 11.81 -7.62 -14.23
N ALA A 57 10.49 -7.74 -14.26
CA ALA A 57 9.73 -8.80 -14.94
C ALA A 57 10.24 -10.24 -14.66
N PRO A 58 10.47 -10.65 -13.40
CA PRO A 58 10.89 -12.02 -13.10
C PRO A 58 9.76 -13.00 -13.45
N ALA A 59 10.13 -14.21 -13.88
CA ALA A 59 9.18 -15.18 -14.40
C ALA A 59 8.69 -16.20 -13.37
N ASP A 60 9.38 -16.36 -12.25
CA ASP A 60 9.26 -17.54 -11.37
C ASP A 60 9.31 -17.24 -9.86
N ALA A 61 9.78 -16.06 -9.45
CA ALA A 61 9.91 -15.69 -8.05
C ALA A 61 9.74 -14.19 -7.79
N TYR A 62 9.54 -13.86 -6.52
CA TYR A 62 9.74 -12.50 -6.04
C TYR A 62 11.23 -12.18 -6.00
N LEU A 63 11.57 -10.93 -6.37
CA LEU A 63 12.91 -10.42 -6.19
C LEU A 63 13.33 -10.51 -4.71
N PRO A 64 14.59 -10.89 -4.41
CA PRO A 64 15.08 -11.08 -3.04
C PRO A 64 15.44 -9.75 -2.37
N HIS A 65 14.48 -8.84 -2.25
CA HIS A 65 14.61 -7.57 -1.55
C HIS A 65 13.34 -7.29 -0.73
N ASP A 66 13.47 -6.46 0.29
CA ASP A 66 12.40 -6.16 1.23
C ASP A 66 12.41 -4.67 1.61
N LEU A 67 11.25 -4.17 2.03
CA LEU A 67 11.07 -2.83 2.59
C LEU A 67 11.07 -2.93 4.12
N THR A 68 12.03 -2.29 4.75
CA THR A 68 12.05 -2.13 6.21
C THR A 68 11.85 -0.67 6.57
N VAL A 69 10.81 -0.38 7.36
CA VAL A 69 10.60 0.94 7.98
C VAL A 69 11.30 0.97 9.33
N ARG A 70 12.06 2.03 9.58
CA ARG A 70 12.79 2.20 10.83
C ARG A 70 11.85 2.15 12.06
N PRO A 71 12.26 1.55 13.19
CA PRO A 71 11.42 1.43 14.38
C PRO A 71 10.88 2.78 14.89
N GLU A 72 11.69 3.83 14.79
CA GLU A 72 11.39 5.20 15.25
C GLU A 72 10.50 6.01 14.29
N ALA A 73 10.09 5.45 13.15
CA ALA A 73 9.23 6.13 12.19
C ALA A 73 7.86 6.44 12.79
N THR A 74 7.43 7.69 12.66
CA THR A 74 6.09 8.13 13.08
C THR A 74 5.01 7.61 12.12
N PRO A 75 3.73 7.57 12.52
CA PRO A 75 2.60 7.37 11.60
C PRO A 75 2.66 8.25 10.34
N ALA A 76 3.05 9.51 10.48
CA ALA A 76 3.22 10.42 9.35
C ALA A 76 4.38 10.03 8.41
N ASP A 77 5.49 9.51 8.95
CA ASP A 77 6.58 8.94 8.14
C ASP A 77 6.12 7.70 7.37
N ILE A 78 5.32 6.85 8.01
CA ILE A 78 4.78 5.63 7.39
C ILE A 78 3.81 5.99 6.25
N LEU A 79 2.91 6.96 6.44
CA LEU A 79 2.04 7.45 5.36
C LEU A 79 2.83 8.01 4.19
N ARG A 80 3.89 8.80 4.46
CA ARG A 80 4.81 9.28 3.41
C ARG A 80 5.47 8.13 2.67
N THR A 81 5.83 7.05 3.38
CA THR A 81 6.40 5.84 2.77
C THR A 81 5.38 5.14 1.86
N VAL A 82 4.13 4.97 2.31
CA VAL A 82 3.03 4.46 1.47
C VAL A 82 2.86 5.31 0.22
N THR A 83 2.87 6.64 0.35
CA THR A 83 2.78 7.55 -0.80
C THR A 83 3.94 7.35 -1.77
N ALA A 84 5.18 7.28 -1.28
CA ALA A 84 6.35 7.07 -2.13
C ALA A 84 6.27 5.74 -2.90
N CYS A 85 5.95 4.63 -2.21
CA CYS A 85 5.81 3.32 -2.84
C CYS A 85 4.66 3.27 -3.85
N GLY A 86 3.54 3.92 -3.55
CA GLY A 86 2.43 4.09 -4.47
C GLY A 86 2.82 4.87 -5.73
N THR A 87 3.55 5.98 -5.57
CA THR A 87 4.08 6.76 -6.70
C THR A 87 5.04 5.93 -7.57
N LEU A 88 5.92 5.13 -6.95
CA LEU A 88 6.82 4.23 -7.68
C LEU A 88 6.02 3.21 -8.51
N LEU A 89 5.03 2.54 -7.91
CA LEU A 89 4.18 1.59 -8.64
C LEU A 89 3.43 2.27 -9.78
N SER A 90 2.80 3.42 -9.53
CA SER A 90 2.11 4.19 -10.58
C SER A 90 3.05 4.56 -11.72
N GLY A 91 4.28 5.01 -11.42
CA GLY A 91 5.29 5.34 -12.42
C GLY A 91 5.69 4.15 -13.29
N VAL A 92 5.95 3.00 -12.66
CA VAL A 92 6.27 1.75 -13.38
C VAL A 92 5.09 1.29 -14.23
N LEU A 93 3.86 1.36 -13.72
CA LEU A 93 2.64 1.01 -14.47
C LEU A 93 2.47 1.89 -15.71
N THR A 94 2.78 3.17 -15.64
CA THR A 94 2.69 4.09 -16.79
C THR A 94 3.71 3.77 -17.89
N THR A 95 4.87 3.23 -17.56
CA THR A 95 5.93 2.94 -18.54
C THR A 95 5.99 1.47 -18.98
N THR A 96 5.28 0.58 -18.30
CA THR A 96 5.27 -0.86 -18.59
C THR A 96 4.36 -1.18 -19.79
N ALA A 97 4.84 -1.99 -20.73
CA ALA A 97 4.05 -2.45 -21.87
C ALA A 97 2.86 -3.34 -21.41
N PRO A 98 1.67 -3.23 -22.01
CA PRO A 98 0.51 -4.05 -21.64
C PRO A 98 0.72 -5.58 -21.79
N THR A 99 1.66 -5.98 -22.64
CA THR A 99 2.04 -7.39 -22.87
C THR A 99 3.05 -7.92 -21.85
N ALA A 100 3.64 -7.06 -21.01
CA ALA A 100 4.60 -7.48 -20.00
C ALA A 100 3.97 -8.45 -19.00
N ARG A 101 4.78 -9.36 -18.46
CA ARG A 101 4.38 -10.29 -17.40
C ARG A 101 5.46 -10.31 -16.33
N ALA A 102 5.02 -10.32 -15.07
CA ALA A 102 5.90 -10.51 -13.92
C ALA A 102 5.26 -11.51 -12.95
N TRP A 103 6.10 -12.16 -12.15
CA TRP A 103 5.65 -13.17 -11.20
C TRP A 103 4.87 -12.57 -10.04
N HIS A 104 3.68 -13.13 -9.78
CA HIS A 104 2.89 -12.97 -8.57
C HIS A 104 2.14 -14.28 -8.30
N TRP A 105 2.85 -15.33 -7.86
CA TRP A 105 2.32 -16.70 -7.75
C TRP A 105 1.80 -17.26 -9.08
N GLY A 106 2.44 -16.83 -10.17
CA GLY A 106 2.04 -17.03 -11.55
C GLY A 106 2.27 -15.78 -12.38
N PRO A 107 2.22 -15.85 -13.72
CA PRO A 107 2.34 -14.67 -14.58
C PRO A 107 1.19 -13.69 -14.36
N CYS A 108 1.50 -12.45 -13.99
CA CYS A 108 0.55 -11.37 -13.80
C CYS A 108 0.86 -10.20 -14.75
N ASP A 109 -0.18 -9.54 -15.26
CA ASP A 109 -0.07 -8.40 -16.15
C ASP A 109 -0.12 -7.06 -15.39
N PRO A 110 0.24 -5.92 -16.02
CA PRO A 110 0.21 -4.63 -15.35
C PRO A 110 -1.16 -4.24 -14.79
N ALA A 111 -2.25 -4.65 -15.46
CA ALA A 111 -3.61 -4.37 -14.98
C ALA A 111 -3.95 -5.14 -13.69
N GLY A 112 -3.44 -6.37 -13.55
CA GLY A 112 -3.52 -7.18 -12.34
C GLY A 112 -2.75 -6.57 -11.18
N PHE A 113 -1.50 -6.15 -11.41
CA PHE A 113 -0.72 -5.41 -10.41
C PHE A 113 -1.39 -4.09 -9.99
N ALA A 114 -1.96 -3.34 -10.94
CA ALA A 114 -2.73 -2.13 -10.63
C ALA A 114 -3.98 -2.45 -9.79
N ALA A 115 -4.68 -3.54 -10.10
CA ALA A 115 -5.85 -3.97 -9.34
C ALA A 115 -5.51 -4.35 -7.89
N MET A 116 -4.39 -5.06 -7.70
CA MET A 116 -3.88 -5.36 -6.37
C MET A 116 -3.44 -4.09 -5.65
N GLY A 117 -2.61 -3.25 -6.26
CA GLY A 117 -2.13 -1.99 -5.68
C GLY A 117 -3.25 -1.03 -5.28
N ALA A 118 -4.39 -1.02 -6.00
CA ALA A 118 -5.54 -0.19 -5.65
C ALA A 118 -6.44 -0.81 -4.54
N ARG A 119 -6.36 -2.13 -4.30
CA ARG A 119 -7.17 -2.83 -3.29
C ARG A 119 -6.58 -2.76 -1.89
N HIS A 120 -5.26 -2.94 -1.75
CA HIS A 120 -4.59 -3.00 -0.45
C HIS A 120 -4.84 -1.75 0.42
N PRO A 121 -4.80 -0.52 -0.13
CA PRO A 121 -5.07 0.67 0.66
C PRO A 121 -6.53 0.79 1.11
N ARG A 122 -7.46 0.03 0.52
CA ARG A 122 -8.89 -0.03 0.91
C ARG A 122 -9.17 -1.08 2.00
N LEU A 123 -8.30 -2.06 2.20
CA LEU A 123 -8.52 -3.17 3.14
C LEU A 123 -7.99 -2.93 4.56
N ALA A 124 -7.08 -1.97 4.74
CA ALA A 124 -6.54 -1.65 6.05
C ALA A 124 -7.59 -0.95 6.93
N GLY A 125 -8.59 -1.70 7.43
CA GLY A 125 -9.34 -1.41 8.66
C GLY A 125 -9.87 0.01 8.85
N TYR A 126 -10.21 0.70 7.76
CA TYR A 126 -10.52 2.14 7.76
C TYR A 126 -11.66 2.52 8.70
N GLU A 127 -12.66 1.66 8.83
CA GLU A 127 -13.87 1.97 9.59
C GLU A 127 -13.69 1.87 11.12
N ARG A 128 -12.59 1.30 11.62
CA ARG A 128 -12.35 1.18 13.09
C ARG A 128 -11.14 1.90 13.63
N LEU A 129 -10.17 2.25 12.78
CA LEU A 129 -9.10 3.19 13.14
C LEU A 129 -9.67 4.51 13.70
N VAL A 130 -10.76 5.00 13.11
CA VAL A 130 -11.49 6.19 13.55
C VAL A 130 -12.34 5.92 14.80
N SER A 131 -12.94 4.74 14.93
CA SER A 131 -13.78 4.34 16.08
C SER A 131 -13.00 4.18 17.39
N VAL A 132 -11.72 3.78 17.34
CA VAL A 132 -10.88 3.61 18.54
C VAL A 132 -10.28 4.97 18.99
N ALA A 133 -10.16 5.94 18.07
CA ALA A 133 -9.72 7.31 18.35
C ALA A 133 -10.85 8.26 18.81
N GLY A 134 -12.09 7.77 18.96
CA GLY A 134 -13.22 8.55 19.48
C GLY A 134 -13.80 9.60 18.53
N ALA A 135 -13.45 9.58 17.25
CA ALA A 135 -13.99 10.51 16.26
C ALA A 135 -15.13 9.85 15.47
N THR A 136 -16.31 10.45 15.46
CA THR A 136 -17.38 10.10 14.53
C THR A 136 -17.10 10.71 13.15
N LEU A 137 -17.29 9.92 12.09
CA LEU A 137 -17.26 10.43 10.72
C LEU A 137 -18.45 11.39 10.50
N PRO A 138 -18.27 12.51 9.76
CA PRO A 138 -19.41 13.26 9.24
C PRO A 138 -20.21 12.41 8.23
N PRO A 139 -21.51 12.70 8.06
CA PRO A 139 -22.43 11.90 7.24
C PRO A 139 -22.04 11.80 5.76
#